data_AF-A0A0C7NR26-F1
#
_entry.id   AF-A0A0C7NR26-F1
#
_cell.length_a   1.000
_cell.length_b   1.000
_cell.length_c   1.000
_cell.angle_alpha   90.00
_cell.angle_beta   90.00
_cell.angle_gamma   90.00
#
_symmetry.space_group_name_H-M   'P 1'
#
loop_
_entity.id
_entity.type
_entity.pdbx_description
1 polymer ?
#
loop_
_entity_poly.entity_id
_entity_poly.type
_entity_poly.pdbx_seq_one_letter_code
_entity_poly.pdbx_strand_id
1 'polypeptide(L)'
;MELAQKGDQGAKERLYLKYKGFLVNETKKLVDNCGLDFDDTFGSLCYLFLWSVYTYNLKGQFRGYMKFYIERKIKDDIGKRKARMPHVPKEAPFYLRNLNEILIGNLEDD
;
A
#
# COMPACT_ATOMS: atom_id res chain seq x y z
N MET A 1 -7.04 17.41 5.07
CA MET A 1 -7.46 16.08 4.58
C MET A 1 -8.51 16.24 3.49
N GLU A 2 -9.60 16.95 3.77
CA GLU A 2 -10.66 17.24 2.79
C GLU A 2 -10.16 17.84 1.47
N LEU A 3 -9.25 18.83 1.52
CA LEU A 3 -8.65 19.39 0.29
C LEU A 3 -7.91 18.32 -0.54
N ALA A 4 -7.16 17.45 0.12
CA ALA A 4 -6.44 16.37 -0.56
C ALA A 4 -7.40 15.34 -1.19
N GLN A 5 -8.55 15.08 -0.56
CA GLN A 5 -9.61 14.24 -1.12
C GLN A 5 -10.28 14.85 -2.35
N LYS A 6 -10.45 16.19 -2.35
CA LYS A 6 -10.99 16.95 -3.48
C LYS A 6 -9.99 17.13 -4.64
N GLY A 7 -8.80 16.56 -4.53
CA GLY A 7 -7.79 16.59 -5.59
C GLY A 7 -6.76 17.71 -5.48
N ASP A 8 -6.77 18.53 -4.42
CA ASP A 8 -5.78 19.59 -4.22
C ASP A 8 -4.36 19.03 -4.14
N GLN A 9 -3.53 19.40 -5.12
CA GLN A 9 -2.19 18.85 -5.27
C GLN A 9 -1.27 19.25 -4.12
N GLY A 10 -1.31 20.50 -3.67
CA GLY A 10 -0.49 20.97 -2.56
C GLY A 10 -0.85 20.28 -1.23
N ALA A 11 -2.12 19.99 -1.00
CA ALA A 11 -2.58 19.26 0.17
C ALA A 11 -2.16 17.79 0.12
N LYS A 12 -2.20 17.14 -1.05
CA LYS A 12 -1.68 15.79 -1.26
C LYS A 12 -0.17 15.74 -1.03
N GLU A 13 0.58 16.70 -1.56
CA GLU A 13 2.03 16.77 -1.40
C GLU A 13 2.43 16.97 0.07
N ARG A 14 1.79 17.90 0.78
CA ARG A 14 2.04 18.08 2.23
C ARG A 14 1.76 16.82 3.04
N LEU A 15 0.69 16.09 2.70
CA LEU A 15 0.40 14.80 3.35
C LEU A 15 1.45 13.75 2.98
N TYR A 16 1.83 13.65 1.71
CA TYR A 16 2.89 12.74 1.28
C TYR A 16 4.20 13.01 2.02
N LEU A 17 4.67 14.26 2.06
CA LEU A 17 5.90 14.64 2.78
C LEU A 17 5.85 14.25 4.27
N LYS A 18 4.68 14.42 4.91
CA LYS A 18 4.45 14.00 6.30
C LYS A 18 4.57 12.50 6.51
N TYR A 19 4.17 11.68 5.54
CA TYR A 19 4.13 10.22 5.66
C TYR A 19 5.23 9.49 4.86
N LYS A 20 6.04 10.21 4.09
CA LYS A 20 7.11 9.63 3.24
C LYS A 20 8.06 8.75 4.04
N GLY A 21 8.47 9.18 5.23
CA GLY A 21 9.36 8.40 6.10
C GLY A 21 8.74 7.06 6.51
N PHE A 22 7.42 7.03 6.77
CA PHE A 22 6.70 5.78 7.04
C PHE A 22 6.68 4.87 5.80
N LEU A 23 6.36 5.40 4.62
CA LEU A 23 6.31 4.62 3.38
C LEU A 23 7.66 4.00 3.02
N VAL A 24 8.74 4.78 3.13
CA VAL A 24 10.11 4.29 2.91
C VAL A 24 10.45 3.18 3.91
N ASN A 25 10.11 3.35 5.19
CA ASN A 25 10.39 2.36 6.21
C ASN A 25 9.64 1.04 5.98
N GLU A 26 8.36 1.10 5.63
CA GLU A 26 7.58 -0.10 5.31
C GLU A 26 8.06 -0.77 4.03
N THR A 27 8.50 0.00 3.03
CA THR A 27 9.11 -0.54 1.81
C THR A 27 10.36 -1.34 2.15
N LYS A 28 11.29 -0.77 2.93
CA LYS A 28 12.53 -1.46 3.34
C LYS A 28 12.25 -2.78 4.04
N LYS A 29 11.31 -2.78 4.99
CA LYS A 29 10.90 -4.02 5.67
C LYS A 29 10.41 -5.08 4.70
N LEU A 30 9.60 -4.71 3.72
CA LEU A 30 9.08 -5.65 2.73
C LEU A 30 10.18 -6.17 1.81
N VAL A 31 11.07 -5.30 1.35
CA VAL A 31 12.25 -5.67 0.56
C VAL A 31 13.13 -6.66 1.32
N ASP A 32 13.50 -6.33 2.56
CA ASP A 32 14.42 -7.13 3.37
C ASP A 32 13.82 -8.49 3.75
N ASN A 33 12.52 -8.56 4.06
CA ASN A 33 11.88 -9.79 4.52
C ASN A 33 11.29 -10.65 3.40
N CYS A 34 11.04 -10.08 2.21
CA CYS A 34 10.34 -10.78 1.12
C CYS A 34 11.12 -10.79 -0.21
N GLY A 35 12.32 -10.20 -0.27
CA GLY A 35 13.14 -10.18 -1.48
C GLY A 35 12.51 -9.36 -2.62
N LEU A 36 11.83 -8.27 -2.27
CA LEU A 36 11.07 -7.44 -3.21
C LEU A 36 11.95 -6.39 -3.88
N ASP A 37 11.54 -5.92 -5.06
CA ASP A 37 12.11 -4.70 -5.64
C ASP A 37 11.67 -3.47 -4.85
N PHE A 38 12.61 -2.56 -4.58
CA PHE A 38 12.34 -1.39 -3.75
C PHE A 38 11.44 -0.37 -4.47
N ASP A 39 11.72 -0.04 -5.72
CA ASP A 39 11.04 1.03 -6.44
C ASP A 39 9.59 0.65 -6.74
N ASP A 40 9.36 -0.59 -7.15
CA ASP A 40 8.03 -1.16 -7.34
C ASP A 40 7.23 -1.20 -6.03
N THR A 41 7.86 -1.68 -4.95
CA THR A 41 7.21 -1.74 -3.64
C THR A 41 6.86 -0.34 -3.14
N PHE A 42 7.79 0.61 -3.27
CA PHE A 42 7.59 1.99 -2.84
C PHE A 42 6.47 2.68 -3.64
N GLY A 43 6.46 2.51 -4.96
CA GLY A 43 5.39 3.01 -5.83
C GLY A 43 4.03 2.44 -5.44
N SER A 44 3.97 1.15 -5.15
CA SER A 44 2.75 0.46 -4.74
C SER A 44 2.26 0.93 -3.36
N LEU A 45 3.16 1.17 -2.41
CA LEU A 45 2.78 1.76 -1.11
C LEU A 45 2.33 3.21 -1.24
N CYS A 46 2.95 4.01 -2.13
CA CYS A 46 2.50 5.36 -2.45
C CYS A 46 1.07 5.36 -3.04
N TYR A 47 0.77 4.40 -3.91
CA TYR A 47 -0.57 4.21 -4.45
C TYR A 47 -1.59 3.89 -3.35
N LEU A 48 -1.30 2.93 -2.47
CA LEU A 48 -2.18 2.61 -1.34
C LEU A 48 -2.36 3.79 -0.39
N PHE A 49 -1.31 4.59 -0.18
CA PHE A 49 -1.41 5.82 0.59
C PHE A 49 -2.41 6.81 -0.03
N LEU A 50 -2.33 7.07 -1.33
CA LEU A 50 -3.29 7.95 -2.02
C LEU A 50 -4.73 7.41 -1.93
N TRP A 51 -4.90 6.09 -2.06
CA TRP A 51 -6.19 5.44 -1.83
C TRP A 51 -6.70 5.60 -0.40
N SER A 52 -5.83 5.50 0.59
CA SER A 52 -6.20 5.73 1.98
C SER A 52 -6.66 7.17 2.19
N VAL A 53 -6.04 8.15 1.53
CA VAL A 53 -6.51 9.54 1.55
C VAL A 53 -7.91 9.63 0.95
N TYR A 54 -8.11 9.05 -0.23
CA TYR A 54 -9.39 9.11 -0.96
C TYR A 54 -10.56 8.44 -0.18
N THR A 55 -10.31 7.29 0.45
CA THR A 55 -11.34 6.47 1.11
C THR A 55 -11.60 6.85 2.56
N TYR A 56 -10.78 7.72 3.15
CA TYR A 56 -10.93 8.10 4.54
C TYR A 56 -12.23 8.87 4.81
N ASN A 57 -13.10 8.35 5.67
CA ASN A 57 -14.41 8.95 5.95
C ASN A 57 -14.40 10.11 6.97
N LEU A 58 -13.21 10.67 7.26
CA LEU A 58 -13.00 11.77 8.23
C LEU A 58 -13.37 11.43 9.69
N LYS A 59 -13.56 10.15 10.03
CA LYS A 59 -13.79 9.71 11.40
C LYS A 59 -12.52 9.11 12.02
N GLY A 60 -12.11 9.64 13.17
CA GLY A 60 -10.95 9.16 13.93
C GLY A 60 -9.63 9.83 13.53
N GLN A 61 -8.52 9.11 13.72
CA GLN A 61 -7.19 9.58 13.33
C GLN A 61 -6.75 8.95 12.01
N PHE A 62 -6.49 9.79 11.00
CA PHE A 62 -6.02 9.33 9.68
C PHE A 62 -4.77 8.47 9.75
N ARG A 63 -3.83 8.77 10.65
CA ARG A 63 -2.59 7.97 10.82
C ARG A 63 -2.90 6.50 11.11
N GLY A 64 -3.83 6.24 12.02
CA GLY A 64 -4.23 4.88 12.39
C GLY A 64 -4.95 4.18 11.25
N TYR A 65 -5.87 4.89 10.59
CA TYR A 65 -6.59 4.39 9.42
C TYR A 65 -5.65 4.01 8.27
N MET A 66 -4.74 4.91 7.88
CA MET A 66 -3.79 4.70 6.80
C MET A 66 -2.90 3.50 7.07
N LYS A 67 -2.34 3.39 8.28
CA LYS A 67 -1.50 2.26 8.68
C LYS A 67 -2.29 0.94 8.57
N PHE A 68 -3.49 0.91 9.14
CA PHE A 68 -4.36 -0.27 9.08
C PHE A 68 -4.71 -0.65 7.64
N TYR A 69 -5.05 0.34 6.80
CA TYR A 69 -5.40 0.12 5.39
C TYR A 69 -4.24 -0.51 4.61
N ILE A 70 -3.03 0.06 4.73
CA ILE A 70 -1.83 -0.44 4.04
C ILE A 70 -1.46 -1.83 4.53
N GLU A 71 -1.36 -2.03 5.85
CA GLU A 71 -1.01 -3.34 6.43
C GLU A 71 -2.02 -4.42 6.04
N ARG A 72 -3.32 -4.09 6.05
CA ARG A 72 -4.37 -5.03 5.66
C ARG A 72 -4.29 -5.36 4.18
N LYS A 73 -4.08 -4.37 3.30
CA LYS A 73 -3.91 -4.61 1.86
C LYS A 73 -2.69 -5.48 1.55
N ILE A 74 -1.55 -5.24 2.21
CA ILE A 74 -0.35 -6.08 2.08
C ILE A 74 -0.63 -7.50 2.58
N LYS A 75 -1.20 -7.64 3.79
CA LYS A 75 -1.56 -8.94 4.37
C LYS A 75 -2.58 -9.68 3.50
N ASP A 76 -3.50 -8.97 2.87
CA ASP A 76 -4.47 -9.53 1.95
C ASP A 76 -3.82 -9.95 0.63
N ASP A 77 -2.82 -9.24 0.13
CA ASP A 77 -2.11 -9.61 -1.10
C ASP A 77 -1.20 -10.84 -0.87
N ILE A 78 -0.48 -10.85 0.26
CA ILE A 78 0.25 -12.02 0.75
C ILE A 78 -0.72 -13.16 1.14
N GLY A 79 -1.87 -12.82 1.71
CA GLY A 79 -2.83 -13.73 2.34
C GLY A 79 -3.84 -14.36 1.37
N LYS A 80 -4.29 -13.65 0.33
CA LYS A 80 -5.03 -14.20 -0.82
C LYS A 80 -4.26 -15.33 -1.49
N ARG A 81 -2.93 -15.35 -1.33
CA ARG A 81 -2.03 -16.38 -1.84
C ARG A 81 -1.85 -17.57 -0.87
N LYS A 82 -2.39 -17.50 0.36
CA LYS A 82 -2.52 -18.64 1.30
C LYS A 82 -3.97 -19.10 1.52
N ALA A 83 -4.98 -18.24 1.37
CA ALA A 83 -6.41 -18.57 1.37
C ALA A 83 -7.28 -17.40 0.85
N ARG A 84 -8.41 -17.70 0.18
CA ARG A 84 -9.39 -16.72 -0.31
C ARG A 84 -10.03 -15.92 0.85
N MET A 85 -9.65 -14.65 1.04
CA MET A 85 -10.32 -13.75 2.00
C MET A 85 -11.36 -12.84 1.32
N PRO A 86 -12.65 -12.88 1.74
CA PRO A 86 -13.76 -12.22 1.04
C PRO A 86 -13.95 -10.72 1.32
N HIS A 87 -13.17 -10.09 2.22
CA HIS A 87 -13.45 -8.73 2.71
C HIS A 87 -12.50 -7.64 2.19
N VAL A 88 -11.84 -7.88 1.05
CA VAL A 88 -10.84 -6.96 0.48
C VAL A 88 -11.45 -6.20 -0.69
N PRO A 89 -11.50 -4.85 -0.67
CA PRO A 89 -12.01 -4.08 -1.80
C PRO A 89 -11.21 -4.40 -3.06
N LYS A 90 -11.87 -4.96 -4.08
CA LYS A 90 -11.26 -5.35 -5.38
C LYS A 90 -10.81 -4.15 -6.21
N GLU A 91 -11.22 -2.94 -5.82
CA GLU A 91 -11.14 -1.72 -6.63
C GLU A 91 -9.78 -1.01 -6.60
N ALA A 92 -8.89 -1.36 -5.68
CA ALA A 92 -7.52 -0.84 -5.65
C ALA A 92 -6.53 -1.92 -6.14
N PRO A 93 -6.16 -1.94 -7.44
CA PRO A 93 -5.15 -2.85 -7.97
C PRO A 93 -3.80 -2.59 -7.29
N PHE A 94 -3.21 -3.61 -6.71
CA PHE A 94 -1.93 -3.56 -6.01
C PHE A 94 -1.20 -4.88 -6.23
N TYR A 95 0.10 -4.83 -6.52
CA TYR A 95 0.92 -6.00 -6.79
C TYR A 95 2.36 -5.76 -6.30
N LEU A 96 3.00 -6.80 -5.76
CA LEU A 96 4.40 -6.77 -5.32
C LEU A 96 5.24 -7.70 -6.21
N ARG A 97 6.36 -7.19 -6.72
CA ARG A 97 7.31 -7.91 -7.59
C ARG A 97 8.67 -8.06 -6.91
N ASN A 98 9.33 -9.20 -7.15
CA ASN A 98 10.73 -9.37 -6.77
C ASN A 98 11.67 -8.72 -7.80
N LEU A 99 12.98 -8.77 -7.53
CA LEU A 99 14.02 -8.19 -8.40
C LEU A 99 14.07 -8.79 -9.81
N ASN A 100 13.45 -9.95 -10.05
CA ASN A 100 13.34 -10.58 -11.36
C ASN A 100 12.03 -10.19 -12.08
N GLU A 101 11.35 -9.14 -11.60
CA GLU A 101 10.02 -8.68 -12.05
C GLU A 101 8.91 -9.74 -11.88
N ILE A 102 9.19 -10.84 -11.18
CA ILE A 102 8.23 -11.90 -10.92
C ILE A 102 7.30 -11.41 -9.83
N LEU A 103 6.01 -11.37 -10.15
CA LEU A 103 4.96 -11.17 -9.16
C LEU A 103 5.10 -12.24 -8.07
N ILE A 104 5.20 -11.85 -6.80
CA ILE A 104 5.22 -12.84 -5.73
C ILE A 104 3.96 -13.71 -5.85
N GLY A 105 4.10 -15.03 -5.99
CA GLY A 105 2.96 -15.95 -6.20
C GLY A 105 2.65 -16.31 -7.66
N ASN A 106 3.46 -15.87 -8.62
CA ASN A 106 3.54 -16.45 -9.98
C ASN A 106 4.66 -17.49 -10.11
N LEU A 107 5.13 -18.03 -8.98
CA LEU A 107 5.86 -19.29 -9.03
C LEU A 107 4.81 -20.32 -9.42
N GLU A 108 4.89 -20.86 -10.64
CA GLU A 108 4.15 -22.06 -10.98
C GLU A 108 4.40 -23.07 -9.86
N ASP A 109 3.32 -23.64 -9.32
CA ASP A 109 3.39 -24.75 -8.37
C ASP A 109 4.06 -25.93 -9.09
N ASP A 110 5.40 -25.98 -9.08
CA ASP A 110 6.18 -27.19 -9.34
C ASP A 110 6.17 -28.11 -8.11
#